data_AF-A0A2W0BMP3-F1
#
_entry.id   AF-A0A2W0BMP3-F1
#
_cell.length_a   1.000
_cell.length_b   1.000
_cell.length_c   1.000
_cell.angle_alpha   90.00
_cell.angle_beta   90.00
_cell.angle_gamma   90.00
#
_symmetry.space_group_name_H-M   'P 1'
#
loop_
_entity.id
_entity.type
_entity.pdbx_description
1 polymer ?
#
loop_
_entity_poly.entity_id
_entity_poly.type
_entity_poly.pdbx_seq_one_letter_code
_entity_poly.pdbx_strand_id
1 'polypeptide(L)'
;MAQRNKRNPEELGPNSAGQSGDIQQMPDVADADSESVEELAEEGNAFEANAVFGVENAKDADVSEVTTREVPEDDVPAEYLSDEDEHVA
;
A
#
# COMPACT_ATOMS: atom_id res chain seq x y z
N MET A 1 29.86 54.67 12.87
CA MET A 1 29.07 53.51 13.29
C MET A 1 28.62 52.79 12.03
N ALA A 2 29.07 51.56 11.80
CA ALA A 2 28.96 50.85 10.52
C ALA A 2 27.68 49.99 10.43
N GLN A 3 27.09 50.00 9.23
CA GLN A 3 25.90 49.27 8.77
C GLN A 3 25.95 47.75 9.00
N ARG A 4 24.78 47.14 9.24
CA ARG A 4 24.44 45.77 8.78
C ARG A 4 22.93 45.53 8.95
N ASN A 5 22.16 45.58 7.87
CA ASN A 5 21.88 44.55 6.85
C ASN A 5 20.64 43.70 7.21
N LYS A 6 19.78 43.57 6.20
CA LYS A 6 18.41 43.04 6.21
C LYS A 6 18.33 41.67 6.90
N ARG A 7 17.38 41.52 7.83
CA ARG A 7 16.94 40.21 8.31
C ARG A 7 15.83 39.72 7.39
N ASN A 8 16.08 38.60 6.72
CA ASN A 8 15.25 37.41 6.54
C ASN A 8 15.84 36.65 5.36
N PRO A 9 16.09 35.34 5.54
CA PRO A 9 15.02 34.41 5.22
C PRO A 9 14.86 33.30 6.26
N GLU A 10 13.70 32.69 6.19
CA GLU A 10 13.26 31.46 6.82
C GLU A 10 14.34 30.35 6.77
N GLU A 11 15.18 30.23 7.80
CA GLU A 11 15.86 28.96 8.10
C GLU A 11 15.05 28.21 9.15
N LEU A 12 14.05 27.52 8.63
CA LEU A 12 13.27 26.48 9.27
C LEU A 12 14.22 25.46 9.93
N GLY A 13 14.19 25.39 11.27
CA GLY A 13 15.04 24.47 12.05
C GLY A 13 14.73 22.99 11.79
N PRO A 14 15.54 22.06 12.33
CA PRO A 14 15.45 20.62 12.04
C PRO A 14 14.12 19.94 12.40
N ASN A 15 13.21 20.65 13.08
CA ASN A 15 11.84 20.20 13.40
C ASN A 15 10.79 20.70 12.39
N SER A 16 11.21 21.29 11.28
CA SER A 16 10.32 21.72 10.21
C SER A 16 10.06 20.49 9.36
N ALA A 17 8.79 20.14 9.15
CA ALA A 17 8.32 18.95 8.42
C ALA A 17 8.70 18.98 6.92
N GLY A 18 9.99 19.06 6.61
CA GLY A 18 10.59 19.36 5.31
C GLY A 18 11.41 18.20 4.76
N GLN A 19 10.96 16.98 4.97
CA GLN A 19 11.36 15.81 4.20
C GLN A 19 10.11 14.97 3.91
N SER A 20 9.22 15.51 3.07
CA SER A 20 8.33 14.66 2.30
C SER A 20 9.20 13.92 1.28
N GLY A 21 9.70 12.75 1.67
CA GLY A 21 10.44 11.87 0.78
C GLY A 21 9.54 11.50 -0.39
N ASP A 22 10.04 11.75 -1.60
CA ASP A 22 9.47 11.22 -2.82
C ASP A 22 9.79 9.71 -2.86
N ILE A 23 8.76 8.86 -2.89
CA ILE A 23 8.93 7.40 -3.05
C ILE A 23 9.29 7.04 -4.49
N GLN A 24 9.25 8.00 -5.43
CA GLN A 24 9.69 7.78 -6.80
C GLN A 24 11.20 7.51 -6.79
N GLN A 25 11.57 6.27 -7.13
CA GLN A 25 12.92 5.66 -7.11
C GLN A 25 13.22 4.76 -5.90
N MET A 26 12.31 4.56 -4.96
CA MET A 26 12.42 3.40 -4.07
C MET A 26 12.11 2.14 -4.90
N PRO A 27 12.95 1.09 -4.84
CA PRO A 27 12.61 -0.16 -5.49
C PRO A 27 11.29 -0.68 -4.91
N ASP A 28 10.37 -1.09 -5.79
CA ASP A 28 9.13 -1.76 -5.38
C ASP A 28 9.42 -3.16 -4.80
N VAL A 29 10.65 -3.66 -5.04
CA VAL A 29 11.15 -4.87 -4.42
C VAL A 29 11.66 -4.53 -3.02
N ALA A 30 11.12 -5.20 -2.02
CA ALA A 30 11.65 -5.12 -0.67
C ALA A 30 13.10 -5.62 -0.67
N ASP A 31 14.03 -4.79 -0.18
CA ASP A 31 15.45 -5.12 0.03
C ASP A 31 15.66 -6.10 1.21
N ALA A 32 14.59 -6.58 1.84
CA ALA A 32 14.68 -7.68 2.80
C ALA A 32 15.14 -8.93 2.04
N ASP A 33 16.17 -9.61 2.56
CA ASP A 33 16.56 -10.93 2.06
C ASP A 33 15.28 -11.75 1.96
N SER A 34 14.94 -12.23 0.75
CA SER A 34 13.64 -12.85 0.52
C SER A 34 13.57 -14.14 1.32
N GLU A 35 12.86 -14.12 2.44
CA GLU A 35 12.65 -15.29 3.29
C GLU A 35 11.87 -16.35 2.52
N SER A 36 12.23 -17.61 2.75
CA SER A 36 11.51 -18.74 2.15
C SER A 36 10.21 -19.06 2.91
N VAL A 37 9.25 -19.76 2.27
CA VAL A 37 8.02 -20.22 2.94
C VAL A 37 8.33 -21.07 4.18
N GLU A 38 9.36 -21.92 4.12
CA GLU A 38 9.78 -22.76 5.25
C GLU A 38 10.32 -21.90 6.40
N GLU A 39 11.16 -20.92 6.09
CA GLU A 39 11.74 -19.99 7.07
C GLU A 39 10.63 -19.19 7.79
N LEU A 40 9.70 -18.59 7.04
CA LEU A 40 8.56 -17.88 7.62
C LEU A 40 7.71 -18.80 8.52
N ALA A 41 7.51 -20.05 8.14
CA ALA A 41 6.76 -21.01 8.94
C ALA A 41 7.52 -21.40 10.22
N GLU A 42 8.83 -21.62 10.14
CA GLU A 42 9.71 -21.94 11.27
C GLU A 42 9.81 -20.78 12.28
N GLU A 43 9.78 -19.54 11.80
CA GLU A 43 9.80 -18.33 12.63
C GLU A 43 8.42 -18.00 13.27
N GLY A 44 7.37 -18.71 12.86
CA GLY A 44 6.01 -18.52 13.37
C GLY A 44 5.17 -17.48 12.62
N ASN A 45 5.66 -16.99 11.49
CA ASN A 45 4.98 -16.07 10.58
C ASN A 45 4.05 -16.83 9.62
N ALA A 46 3.11 -17.62 10.19
CA ALA A 46 2.27 -18.52 9.42
C ALA A 46 1.30 -17.81 8.46
N PHE A 47 0.93 -16.55 8.75
CA PHE A 47 0.05 -15.77 7.87
C PHE A 47 0.81 -15.34 6.62
N GLU A 48 2.00 -14.79 6.80
CA GLU A 48 2.93 -14.36 5.76
C GLU A 48 3.37 -15.56 4.91
N ALA A 49 3.71 -16.68 5.53
CA ALA A 49 4.06 -17.92 4.84
C ALA A 49 2.95 -18.40 3.88
N ASN A 50 1.68 -18.35 4.33
CA ASN A 50 0.55 -18.73 3.48
C ASN A 50 0.33 -17.76 2.31
N ALA A 51 0.52 -16.45 2.55
CA ALA A 51 0.43 -15.45 1.48
C ALA A 51 1.50 -15.68 0.41
N VAL A 52 2.75 -15.86 0.82
CA VAL A 52 3.88 -16.15 -0.10
C VAL A 52 3.67 -17.46 -0.83
N PHE A 53 3.28 -18.53 -0.11
CA PHE A 53 2.98 -19.83 -0.71
C PHE A 53 1.91 -19.73 -1.81
N GLY A 54 0.86 -18.94 -1.57
CA GLY A 54 -0.21 -18.71 -2.54
C GLY A 54 0.27 -18.01 -3.81
N VAL A 55 1.22 -17.07 -3.69
CA VAL A 55 1.83 -16.36 -4.83
C VAL A 55 2.78 -17.27 -5.60
N GLU A 56 3.68 -17.99 -4.91
CA GLU A 56 4.66 -18.88 -5.54
C GLU A 56 4.04 -20.10 -6.23
N ASN A 57 2.92 -20.60 -5.71
CA ASN A 57 2.18 -21.72 -6.27
C ASN A 57 0.98 -21.28 -7.11
N ALA A 58 0.86 -19.97 -7.39
CA ALA A 58 -0.17 -19.47 -8.29
C ALA A 58 0.02 -20.09 -9.68
N LYS A 59 -1.09 -20.46 -10.32
CA LYS A 59 -1.08 -20.81 -11.74
C LYS A 59 -0.72 -19.57 -12.55
N ASP A 60 -0.17 -19.77 -13.74
CA ASP A 60 0.05 -18.67 -14.70
C ASP A 60 -1.23 -17.84 -14.85
N ALA A 61 -1.07 -16.51 -14.83
CA ALA A 61 -2.19 -15.57 -14.85
C ALA A 61 -3.12 -15.77 -16.07
N ASP A 62 -2.56 -16.21 -17.20
CA ASP A 62 -3.30 -16.49 -18.43
C ASP A 62 -3.97 -17.88 -18.44
N VAL A 63 -3.71 -18.72 -17.44
CA VAL A 63 -4.11 -20.13 -17.38
C VAL A 63 -5.22 -20.37 -16.34
N SER A 64 -5.43 -19.47 -15.37
CA SER A 64 -6.47 -19.65 -14.35
C SER A 64 -7.71 -18.78 -14.60
N GLU A 65 -8.85 -19.44 -14.81
CA GLU A 65 -10.17 -18.80 -14.72
C GLU A 65 -10.42 -18.31 -13.28
N VAL A 66 -10.96 -17.09 -13.14
CA VAL A 66 -11.36 -16.53 -11.84
C VAL A 66 -12.82 -16.87 -11.55
N THR A 67 -13.10 -17.41 -10.37
CA THR A 67 -14.47 -17.62 -9.90
C THR A 67 -14.96 -16.37 -9.19
N THR A 68 -15.89 -15.64 -9.80
CA THR A 68 -16.53 -14.49 -9.17
C THR A 68 -17.66 -14.93 -8.24
N ARG A 69 -17.85 -14.22 -7.13
CA ARG A 69 -19.00 -14.39 -6.23
C ARG A 69 -19.85 -13.12 -6.27
N GLU A 70 -21.14 -13.28 -6.57
CA GLU A 70 -22.12 -12.20 -6.48
C GLU A 70 -22.59 -12.06 -5.02
N VAL A 71 -22.70 -10.82 -4.55
CA VAL A 71 -23.25 -10.46 -3.25
C VAL A 71 -24.58 -9.73 -3.46
N PRO A 72 -25.56 -9.84 -2.54
CA PRO A 72 -26.82 -9.08 -2.65
C PRO A 72 -26.57 -7.58 -2.74
N GLU A 73 -27.39 -6.87 -3.52
CA GLU A 73 -27.26 -5.42 -3.73
C GLU A 73 -27.36 -4.60 -2.43
N ASP A 74 -28.03 -5.11 -1.41
CA ASP A 74 -28.17 -4.49 -0.07
C ASP A 74 -26.92 -4.66 0.83
N ASP A 75 -26.01 -5.59 0.49
CA ASP A 75 -24.74 -5.84 1.22
C ASP A 75 -23.53 -5.20 0.50
N VAL A 76 -23.80 -4.27 -0.43
CA VAL A 76 -22.78 -3.53 -1.16
C VAL A 76 -22.60 -2.17 -0.48
N PRO A 77 -21.37 -1.75 -0.16
CA PRO A 77 -21.13 -0.43 0.42
C PRO A 77 -21.67 0.69 -0.48
N ALA A 78 -22.17 1.76 0.14
CA ALA A 78 -22.80 2.87 -0.56
C ALA A 78 -21.89 3.54 -1.59
N GLU A 79 -20.57 3.44 -1.44
CA GLU A 79 -19.58 3.94 -2.39
C GLU A 79 -19.63 3.25 -3.77
N TYR A 80 -20.30 2.09 -3.87
CA TYR A 80 -20.43 1.31 -5.11
C TYR A 80 -21.86 1.27 -5.65
N LEU A 81 -22.84 1.83 -4.93
CA LEU A 81 -24.19 1.98 -5.42
C LEU A 81 -24.23 3.18 -6.38
N SER A 82 -24.76 3.00 -7.58
CA SER A 82 -24.95 4.10 -8.52
C SER A 82 -26.00 5.07 -7.95
N ASP A 83 -25.89 6.37 -8.28
CA ASP A 83 -26.93 7.35 -7.92
C ASP A 83 -28.33 6.97 -8.44
N GLU A 84 -28.41 6.09 -9.45
CA GLU A 84 -29.66 5.57 -10.02
C GLU A 84 -30.33 4.49 -9.14
N ASP A 85 -29.57 3.85 -8.23
CA ASP A 85 -30.06 2.79 -7.33
C ASP A 85 -30.59 3.35 -5.99
N GLU A 86 -30.38 4.64 -5.70
CA GLU A 86 -30.84 5.32 -4.46
C GLU A 86 -32.36 5.63 -4.46
N HIS A 87 -33.09 5.35 -5.55
CA HIS A 87 -34.48 5.80 -5.75
C HIS A 87 -35.52 4.67 -5.79
N VAL A 88 -35.33 3.59 -5.03
CA VAL A 88 -36.38 2.59 -4.81
C VAL A 88 -36.58 2.34 -3.30
N ALA A 89 -37.25 3.29 -2.63
CA ALA A 89 -37.99 3.05 -1.39
C ALA A 89 -39.07 4.13 -1.17
#